data_AF-A0A063ZN19-F1
#
_entry.id   AF-A0A063ZN19-F1
#
_cell.length_a   1.000
_cell.length_b   1.000
_cell.length_c   1.000
_cell.angle_alpha   90.00
_cell.angle_beta   90.00
_cell.angle_gamma   90.00
#
_symmetry.space_group_name_H-M   'P 1'
#
loop_
_entity.id
_entity.type
_entity.pdbx_description
1 polymer ?
#
loop_
_entity_poly.entity_id
_entity_poly.type
_entity_poly.pdbx_seq_one_letter_code
_entity_poly.pdbx_strand_id
1 'polypeptide(L)'
;MDRPLVYHVSQMIVGCGLILLGISSVVAGDLDGFLIPGTTALMIVGGVGILLGNGYHIWNENTDRVDIGPVSFWLSIVGAVLILLAGVLSLAV
;
A
#
# COMPACT_ATOMS: atom_id res chain seq x y z
N MET A 1 17.21 -12.44 -9.41
CA MET A 1 15.91 -11.91 -8.94
C MET A 1 15.74 -10.53 -9.53
N ASP A 2 14.61 -10.26 -10.16
CA ASP A 2 14.30 -8.96 -10.75
C ASP A 2 13.96 -7.97 -9.62
N ARG A 3 14.94 -7.11 -9.28
CA ARG A 3 14.83 -6.16 -8.16
C ARG A 3 13.74 -5.11 -8.40
N PRO A 4 13.66 -4.48 -9.59
CA PRO A 4 12.54 -3.61 -9.95
C PRO A 4 11.17 -4.27 -9.76
N LEU A 5 10.97 -5.49 -10.28
CA LEU A 5 9.70 -6.20 -10.15
C LEU A 5 9.31 -6.38 -8.68
N VAL A 6 10.23 -6.90 -7.86
CA VAL A 6 9.97 -7.16 -6.44
C VAL A 6 9.70 -5.87 -5.67
N TYR A 7 10.35 -4.76 -6.02
CA TYR A 7 10.06 -3.47 -5.42
C TYR A 7 8.63 -3.00 -5.73
N HIS A 8 8.21 -3.03 -7.00
CA HIS A 8 6.86 -2.60 -7.37
C HIS A 8 5.79 -3.48 -6.73
N VAL A 9 6.01 -4.79 -6.69
CA VAL A 9 5.13 -5.73 -5.96
C VAL A 9 5.11 -5.40 -4.46
N SER A 10 6.25 -5.08 -3.85
CA SER A 10 6.31 -4.67 -2.44
C SER A 10 5.51 -3.39 -2.19
N GLN A 11 5.61 -2.40 -3.07
CA GLN A 11 4.82 -1.18 -2.99
C GLN A 11 3.32 -1.46 -3.14
N MET A 12 2.93 -2.37 -4.04
CA MET A 12 1.53 -2.80 -4.14
C MET A 12 1.02 -3.39 -2.82
N ILE A 13 1.84 -4.19 -2.12
CA ILE A 13 1.49 -4.73 -0.80
C ILE A 13 1.34 -3.61 0.24
N VAL A 14 2.18 -2.58 0.22
CA VAL A 14 2.00 -1.37 1.05
C VAL A 14 0.66 -0.71 0.76
N GLY A 15 0.29 -0.57 -0.52
CA GLY A 15 -1.00 -0.04 -0.95
C GLY A 15 -2.18 -0.83 -0.39
N CYS A 16 -2.11 -2.17 -0.43
CA CYS A 16 -3.10 -3.04 0.21
C CYS A 16 -3.20 -2.80 1.72
N GLY A 17 -2.07 -2.75 2.43
CA GLY A 17 -2.10 -2.54 3.89
C GLY A 17 -2.69 -1.18 4.28
N LEU A 18 -2.42 -0.11 3.51
CA LEU A 18 -3.05 1.21 3.72
C LEU A 18 -4.57 1.18 3.49
N ILE A 19 -5.03 0.45 2.47
CA ILE A 19 -6.47 0.25 2.24
C ILE A 19 -7.10 -0.50 3.41
N LEU A 20 -6.48 -1.57 3.90
CA LEU A 20 -7.00 -2.35 5.04
C LEU A 20 -7.10 -1.49 6.30
N LEU A 21 -6.09 -0.68 6.60
CA LEU A 21 -6.11 0.26 7.72
C LEU A 21 -7.21 1.33 7.56
N GLY A 22 -7.40 1.84 6.35
CA GLY A 22 -8.48 2.77 6.04
C GLY A 22 -9.85 2.13 6.23
N ILE A 23 -10.05 0.92 5.73
CA ILE A 23 -11.31 0.16 5.90
C ILE A 23 -11.57 -0.13 7.38
N SER A 24 -10.56 -0.58 8.13
CA SER A 24 -10.69 -0.80 9.57
C SER A 24 -11.17 0.47 10.29
N SER A 25 -10.62 1.62 9.93
CA SER A 25 -11.04 2.92 10.51
C SER A 25 -12.50 3.26 10.18
N VAL A 26 -12.99 2.90 8.99
CA VAL A 26 -14.41 3.07 8.61
C VAL A 26 -15.30 2.10 9.39
N VAL A 27 -14.86 0.86 9.60
CA VAL A 27 -15.66 -0.16 10.30
C VAL A 27 -15.72 0.11 11.80
N ALA A 28 -14.62 0.56 12.40
CA ALA A 28 -14.53 0.86 13.83
C ALA A 28 -15.19 2.19 14.21
N GLY A 29 -15.25 3.15 13.28
CA GLY A 29 -16.00 4.38 13.45
C GLY A 29 -17.46 4.15 13.11
N ASP A 30 -18.28 3.87 14.12
CA ASP A 30 -19.75 3.78 13.98
C ASP A 30 -20.25 4.92 13.08
N LEU A 31 -21.07 4.59 12.09
CA LEU A 31 -21.54 5.47 11.00
C LEU A 31 -22.54 6.55 11.51
N ASP A 32 -22.35 7.03 12.74
CA ASP A 32 -23.22 7.92 13.51
C ASP A 32 -23.28 9.37 13.00
N GLY A 33 -22.82 9.63 11.78
CA GLY A 33 -23.06 10.91 11.11
C GLY A 33 -21.86 11.46 10.36
N PHE A 34 -21.64 10.91 9.16
CA PHE A 34 -21.24 11.65 7.97
C PHE A 34 -19.89 12.39 7.91
N LEU A 35 -18.85 11.99 8.65
CA LEU A 35 -17.49 12.41 8.29
C LEU A 35 -16.50 11.26 8.43
N ILE A 36 -16.25 10.55 7.33
CA ILE A 36 -15.02 9.74 7.20
C ILE A 36 -13.86 10.70 7.49
N PRO A 37 -13.03 10.46 8.52
CA PRO A 37 -11.90 11.31 8.82
C PRO A 37 -11.06 11.48 7.55
N GLY A 38 -10.64 12.72 7.23
CA GLY A 38 -9.87 12.97 6.00
C GLY A 38 -8.64 12.07 5.87
N THR A 39 -8.05 11.66 7.00
CA THR A 39 -6.96 10.67 7.07
C THR A 39 -7.37 9.30 6.53
N THR A 40 -8.57 8.81 6.86
CA THR A 40 -9.09 7.53 6.37
C THR A 40 -9.31 7.57 4.85
N ALA A 41 -9.91 8.65 4.35
CA ALA A 41 -10.09 8.85 2.91
C ALA A 41 -8.74 8.89 2.17
N LEU A 42 -7.75 9.61 2.72
CA LEU A 42 -6.39 9.69 2.16
C LEU A 42 -5.67 8.33 2.17
N MET A 43 -5.86 7.51 3.19
CA MET A 43 -5.26 6.17 3.25
C MET A 43 -5.81 5.24 2.16
N ILE A 44 -7.13 5.26 1.96
CA ILE A 44 -7.78 4.44 0.91
C ILE A 44 -7.36 4.95 -0.47
N VAL A 45 -7.51 6.25 -0.74
CA VAL A 45 -7.17 6.83 -2.04
C VAL A 45 -5.67 6.68 -2.34
N GLY A 46 -4.81 6.92 -1.35
CA GLY A 46 -3.37 6.74 -1.45
C GLY A 46 -2.99 5.29 -1.73
N GLY A 47 -3.58 4.34 -1.00
CA GLY A 47 -3.35 2.92 -1.23
C GLY A 47 -3.79 2.44 -2.62
N VAL A 48 -4.95 2.91 -3.10
CA VAL A 48 -5.43 2.65 -4.47
C VAL A 48 -4.48 3.27 -5.50
N GLY A 49 -4.02 4.51 -5.28
CA GLY A 49 -3.06 5.17 -6.16
C GLY A 49 -1.73 4.41 -6.25
N ILE A 50 -1.24 3.89 -5.12
CA ILE A 50 -0.04 3.04 -5.08
C ILE A 50 -0.25 1.75 -5.86
N LEU A 51 -1.41 1.08 -5.72
CA LEU A 51 -1.73 -0.13 -6.47
C LEU A 51 -1.77 0.13 -7.98
N LEU A 52 -2.51 1.16 -8.41
CA LEU A 52 -2.67 1.47 -9.83
C LEU A 52 -1.35 1.93 -10.46
N GLY A 53 -0.59 2.78 -9.76
CA GLY A 53 0.69 3.29 -10.26
C GLY A 53 1.74 2.18 -10.42
N ASN A 54 1.89 1.32 -9.41
CA ASN A 54 2.85 0.20 -9.49
C ASN A 54 2.35 -0.91 -10.42
N GLY A 55 1.04 -1.17 -10.46
CA GLY A 55 0.45 -2.13 -11.41
C GLY A 55 0.66 -1.71 -12.86
N TYR A 56 0.52 -0.41 -13.15
CA TYR A 56 0.83 0.14 -14.48
C TYR A 56 2.30 -0.03 -14.85
N HIS A 57 3.23 0.22 -13.91
CA HIS A 57 4.66 -0.01 -14.13
C HIS A 57 5.01 -1.47 -14.40
N ILE A 58 4.37 -2.42 -13.70
CA ILE A 58 4.59 -3.85 -13.94
C ILE A 58 4.02 -4.27 -15.30
N TRP A 59 2.85 -3.75 -15.66
CA TRP A 59 2.18 -4.06 -16.92
C TRP A 59 2.96 -3.53 -18.14
N ASN A 60 3.57 -2.36 -18.02
CA ASN A 60 4.41 -1.78 -19.05
C ASN A 60 5.91 -2.01 -18.77
N GLU A 61 6.44 -3.16 -19.18
CA GLU A 61 7.87 -3.52 -19.04
C GLU A 61 8.87 -2.47 -19.62
N ASN A 62 8.40 -1.55 -20.46
CA ASN A 62 9.20 -0.46 -21.05
C ASN A 62 9.09 0.88 -20.31
N THR A 63 8.30 1.00 -19.25
CA THR A 63 8.15 2.24 -18.47
C THR A 63 9.17 2.25 -17.33
N ASP A 64 10.27 2.98 -17.56
CA ASP A 64 11.37 3.28 -16.63
C ASP A 64 11.94 2.06 -15.90
N ARG A 65 13.09 1.55 -16.40
CA ARG A 65 13.96 0.68 -15.61
C ARG A 65 14.58 1.52 -14.48
N VAL A 66 13.82 1.70 -13.40
CA VAL A 66 14.32 2.33 -12.18
C VAL A 66 15.41 1.41 -11.61
N ASP A 67 16.64 1.92 -11.54
CA ASP A 67 17.74 1.17 -10.93
C ASP A 67 17.61 1.25 -9.41
N ILE A 68 17.17 0.16 -8.80
CA ILE A 68 16.82 0.14 -7.38
C ILE A 68 18.05 -0.22 -6.56
N GLY A 69 18.56 0.80 -5.85
CA GLY A 69 19.64 0.65 -4.90
C GLY A 69 19.33 -0.40 -3.83
N PRO A 70 20.35 -1.10 -3.30
CA PRO A 70 20.17 -2.22 -2.38
C PRO A 70 19.44 -1.82 -1.08
N VAL A 71 19.65 -0.61 -0.59
CA VAL A 71 18.97 -0.11 0.62
C VAL A 71 17.47 0.07 0.37
N SER A 72 17.10 0.76 -0.71
CA SER A 72 15.69 1.00 -1.07
C SER A 72 14.94 -0.32 -1.33
N PHE A 73 15.62 -1.29 -1.92
CA PHE A 73 15.08 -2.63 -2.15
C PHE A 73 14.72 -3.36 -0.85
N TRP A 74 15.63 -3.40 0.13
CA TRP A 74 15.32 -4.05 1.41
C TRP A 74 14.30 -3.28 2.23
N LEU A 75 14.36 -1.94 2.19
CA LEU A 75 13.40 -1.08 2.87
C LEU A 75 11.99 -1.27 2.32
N SER A 76 11.81 -1.46 1.01
CA SER A 76 10.48 -1.71 0.43
C SER A 76 9.89 -3.03 0.91
N ILE A 77 10.70 -4.09 1.03
CA ILE A 77 10.25 -5.39 1.53
C ILE A 77 9.85 -5.27 3.00
N VAL A 78 10.72 -4.70 3.84
CA VAL A 78 10.44 -4.53 5.27
C VAL A 78 9.20 -3.66 5.48
N GLY A 79 9.09 -2.55 4.75
CA GLY A 79 7.92 -1.67 4.79
C GLY A 79 6.63 -2.39 4.38
N ALA A 80 6.66 -3.17 3.30
CA ALA A 80 5.53 -3.98 2.85
C ALA A 80 5.06 -4.96 3.92
N VAL A 81 5.99 -5.69 4.55
CA VAL A 81 5.67 -6.63 5.62
C VAL A 81 5.03 -5.92 6.81
N LEU A 82 5.64 -4.83 7.29
CA LEU A 82 5.14 -4.09 8.45
C LEU A 82 3.75 -3.48 8.22
N ILE A 83 3.53 -2.85 7.05
CA ILE A 83 2.25 -2.22 6.72
C ILE A 83 1.15 -3.25 6.48
N LEU A 84 1.47 -4.38 5.83
CA LEU A 84 0.50 -5.46 5.66
C LEU A 84 0.10 -6.07 7.01
N LEU A 85 1.08 -6.35 7.88
CA LEU A 85 0.80 -6.86 9.23
C LEU A 85 -0.05 -5.87 10.03
N ALA A 86 0.27 -4.58 9.98
CA ALA A 86 -0.53 -3.54 10.63
C ALA A 86 -1.99 -3.52 10.12
N GLY A 87 -2.18 -3.57 8.80
CA GLY A 87 -3.51 -3.60 8.19
C GLY A 87 -4.30 -4.85 8.54
N VAL A 88 -3.68 -6.04 8.52
CA VAL A 88 -4.35 -7.28 8.92
C VAL A 88 -4.73 -7.25 10.40
N LEU A 89 -3.82 -6.82 11.28
CA LEU A 89 -4.10 -6.72 12.71
C LEU A 89 -5.19 -5.70 13.03
N SER A 90 -5.29 -4.60 12.26
CA SER A 90 -6.35 -3.61 12.44
C SER A 90 -7.76 -4.14 12.16
N LEU A 91 -7.89 -5.24 11.41
CA LEU A 91 -9.17 -5.89 11.12
C LEU A 91 -9.48 -7.04 12.08
N ALA A 92 -8.52 -7.43 12.92
CA ALA A 92 -8.65 -8.53 13.88
C ALA A 92 -9.10 -8.08 15.28
N VAL A 93 -9.31 -6.77 15.46
CA VAL A 93 -9.77 -6.11 16.70
C VAL A 93 -11.16 -5.57 16.46
#